data_AF-A0A920EYE6-F1
#
_entry.id   AF-A0A920EYE6-F1
#
_cell.length_a   1.000
_cell.length_b   1.000
_cell.length_c   1.000
_cell.angle_alpha   90.00
_cell.angle_beta   90.00
_cell.angle_gamma   90.00
#
_symmetry.space_group_name_H-M   'P 1'
#
loop_
_entity.id
_entity.type
_entity.pdbx_description
1 polymer ?
#
loop_
_entity_poly.entity_id
_entity_poly.type
_entity_poly.pdbx_seq_one_letter_code
_entity_poly.pdbx_strand_id
1 'polypeptide(L)' 'MIKELCLQFATQCTILLGETIRDSDGLALSSRNLHLSSSERANANQMYKTLVNIKEEILKIMN' A
#
# COMPACT_ATOMS: atom_id res chain seq x y z
N MET A 1 -0.82 -9.22 -10.99
CA MET A 1 -1.65 -8.99 -12.20
C MET A 1 -0.83 -8.44 -13.37
N ILE A 2 -0.39 -7.18 -13.38
CA ILE A 2 0.29 -6.57 -14.56
C ILE A 2 1.51 -7.37 -15.04
N LYS A 3 2.39 -7.82 -14.13
CA LYS A 3 3.54 -8.66 -14.48
C LYS A 3 3.14 -9.94 -15.23
N GLU A 4 2.09 -10.60 -14.75
CA GLU A 4 1.55 -11.83 -15.35
C GLU A 4 0.97 -11.55 -16.74
N LEU A 5 0.23 -10.44 -16.88
CA LEU A 5 -0.32 -10.04 -18.18
C LEU A 5 0.80 -9.76 -19.20
N CYS A 6 1.86 -9.05 -18.82
CA CYS A 6 2.99 -8.80 -19.74
C CYS A 6 3.67 -10.09 -20.19
N LEU A 7 3.77 -11.10 -19.31
CA LEU A 7 4.29 -12.42 -19.66
C LEU A 7 3.36 -13.13 -20.66
N GLN A 8 2.06 -13.19 -20.35
CA GLN A 8 1.05 -13.87 -21.17
C GLN A 8 0.93 -13.31 -22.58
N PHE A 9 1.07 -11.99 -22.72
CA PHE A 9 0.97 -11.31 -24.02
C PHE A 9 2.33 -11.02 -24.66
N ALA A 10 3.42 -11.64 -24.18
CA ALA A 10 4.78 -11.43 -24.67
C ALA A 10 5.13 -9.94 -24.87
N THR A 11 4.67 -9.08 -23.94
CA THR A 11 4.85 -7.64 -24.03
C THR A 11 6.32 -7.31 -23.77
N GLN A 12 6.99 -6.64 -24.72
CA GLN A 12 8.38 -6.19 -24.55
C GLN A 12 8.44 -4.92 -23.70
N CYS A 13 8.25 -5.07 -22.40
CA CYS A 13 8.45 -3.99 -21.43
C CYS A 13 9.14 -4.51 -20.16
N THR A 14 9.85 -3.62 -19.48
CA THR A 14 10.41 -3.90 -18.15
C THR A 14 9.50 -3.32 -17.08
N ILE A 15 9.05 -4.15 -16.13
CA ILE A 15 8.22 -3.69 -15.01
C ILE A 15 9.11 -3.26 -13.85
N LEU A 16 9.18 -1.95 -13.62
CA LEU A 16 9.85 -1.36 -12.46
C LEU A 16 8.85 -1.24 -11.32
N LEU A 17 9.23 -1.75 -10.13
CA LEU A 17 8.43 -1.60 -8.92
C LEU A 17 8.78 -0.30 -8.21
N GLY A 18 7.76 0.46 -7.80
CA GLY A 18 7.90 1.61 -6.92
C GLY A 18 7.34 1.30 -5.54
N GLU A 19 7.97 1.85 -4.50
CA GLU A 19 7.44 1.76 -3.15
C GLU A 19 6.21 2.66 -2.98
N THR A 20 5.32 2.28 -2.06
CA THR A 20 4.20 3.14 -1.68
C THR A 20 4.71 4.31 -0.86
N ILE A 21 4.64 5.52 -1.41
CA ILE A 21 4.93 6.75 -0.68
C ILE A 21 3.81 7.05 0.32
N ARG A 22 4.20 7.45 1.53
CA ARG A 22 3.30 7.71 2.64
C ARG A 22 3.53 9.11 3.19
N ASP A 23 2.48 9.69 3.75
CA ASP A 23 2.53 10.90 4.55
C ASP A 23 3.20 10.62 5.91
N SER A 24 3.53 11.66 6.68
CA SER A 24 4.27 11.53 7.95
C SER A 24 3.56 10.67 9.01
N ASP A 25 2.24 10.53 8.89
CA ASP A 25 1.40 9.74 9.79
C ASP A 25 1.14 8.31 9.29
N GLY A 26 1.77 7.92 8.17
CA GLY A 26 1.70 6.58 7.59
C GLY A 26 0.56 6.36 6.58
N LEU A 27 -0.32 7.35 6.37
CA LEU A 27 -1.34 7.25 5.33
C LEU A 27 -0.68 7.20 3.95
N ALA A 28 -1.07 6.23 3.11
CA ALA A 28 -0.58 6.17 1.74
C ALA A 28 -1.06 7.38 0.94
N LEU A 29 -0.17 8.02 0.18
CA LEU A 29 -0.53 9.13 -0.68
C LEU A 29 -1.44 8.65 -1.80
N SER A 30 -2.59 9.30 -1.95
CA SER A 30 -3.60 8.99 -2.94
C SER A 30 -4.41 10.25 -3.24
N SER A 31 -4.70 10.50 -4.52
CA SER A 31 -5.57 11.61 -4.93
C SER A 31 -6.96 11.54 -4.28
N ARG A 32 -7.41 10.33 -3.91
CA ARG A 32 -8.68 10.11 -3.21
C ARG A 32 -8.69 10.64 -1.78
N ASN A 33 -7.53 10.88 -1.16
CA ASN A 33 -7.48 11.45 0.18
C ASN A 33 -8.10 12.85 0.24
N LEU A 34 -8.22 13.54 -0.91
CA LEU A 34 -8.90 14.84 -1.03
C LEU A 34 -10.41 14.77 -0.72
N HIS A 35 -11.02 13.60 -0.78
CA HIS A 35 -12.44 13.42 -0.46
C HIS A 35 -12.71 13.22 1.03
N LEU A 36 -11.66 13.02 1.84
CA LEU A 36 -11.79 12.82 3.28
C LEU A 36 -12.07 14.15 3.96
N SER A 37 -13.09 14.18 4.81
CA SER A 37 -13.22 15.24 5.80
C SER A 37 -12.04 15.22 6.79
N SER A 38 -11.87 16.30 7.55
CA SER A 38 -10.79 16.39 8.55
C SER A 38 -10.85 15.26 9.59
N SER A 39 -12.05 14.84 10.00
CA SER A 39 -12.24 13.74 10.95
C SER A 39 -11.91 12.38 10.33
N GLU A 40 -12.27 12.15 9.07
CA GLU A 40 -11.93 10.91 8.37
C GLU A 40 -10.43 10.82 8.09
N ARG A 41 -9.80 11.92 7.64
CA ARG A 41 -8.34 11.98 7.38
C ARG A 41 -7.53 11.68 8.63
N ALA A 42 -7.95 12.18 9.79
CA ALA A 42 -7.30 11.91 11.07
C ALA A 42 -7.30 10.42 11.44
N ASN A 43 -8.31 9.67 10.99
CA ASN A 43 -8.46 8.24 11.27
C ASN A 43 -7.97 7.33 10.12
N ALA A 44 -7.75 7.86 8.93
CA ALA A 44 -7.43 7.07 7.74
C ALA A 44 -6.11 6.28 7.86
N ASN A 45 -5.16 6.73 8.68
CA ASN A 45 -3.91 6.01 8.90
C ASN A 45 -4.06 4.72 9.71
N GLN A 46 -5.21 4.49 10.36
CA GLN A 46 -5.46 3.27 11.15
C GLN A 46 -5.36 2.01 10.30
N MET A 47 -5.75 2.06 9.02
CA MET A 47 -5.59 0.93 8.11
C MET A 47 -4.13 0.49 8.00
N TYR A 48 -3.20 1.45 7.87
CA TYR A 48 -1.78 1.13 7.79
C TYR A 48 -1.25 0.56 9.11
N LYS A 49 -1.63 1.14 10.26
CA LYS A 49 -1.26 0.64 11.58
C LYS A 49 -1.71 -0.80 11.78
N THR A 50 -2.94 -1.13 11.40
CA THR A 50 -3.47 -2.50 11.47
C THR A 50 -2.67 -3.46 10.60
N LEU A 51 -2.31 -3.08 9.37
CA LEU A 51 -1.49 -3.91 8.49
C LEU A 51 -0.09 -4.16 9.06
N VAL A 52 0.54 -3.12 9.65
CA VAL A 52 1.83 -3.26 10.33
C VAL A 52 1.71 -4.22 11.50
N ASN A 53 0.70 -4.06 12.35
CA ASN A 53 0.49 -4.95 13.49
C ASN A 53 0.32 -6.41 13.05
N ILE A 54 -0.51 -6.67 12.02
CA ILE A 54 -0.68 -8.02 11.46
C ILE A 54 0.65 -8.58 10.96
N LYS A 55 1.43 -7.77 10.24
CA LYS A 55 2.77 -8.17 9.76
C LYS A 55 3.67 -8.58 10.92
N GLU A 56 3.72 -7.79 12.00
CA GLU A 56 4.52 -8.11 13.18
C GLU A 56 4.05 -9.41 13.86
N GLU A 57 2.74 -9.63 14.00
CA GLU A 57 2.21 -10.88 14.57
C GLU A 57 2.56 -12.11 13.72
N ILE A 58 2.48 -12.01 12.39
CA ILE A 58 2.91 -13.09 11.49
C ILE A 58 4.40 -13.38 11.67
N LEU A 59 5.24 -12.34 11.73
CA LEU A 59 6.68 -12.52 11.91
C LEU A 59 7.03 -13.18 13.25
N LYS A 60 6.27 -12.92 14.31
CA LYS A 60 6.44 -13.60 15.61
C LYS A 60 6.13 -15.10 15.54
N ILE A 61 5.17 -15.52 14.70
CA ILE A 61 4.80 -16.93 14.53
C ILE A 61 5.85 -17.68 13.68
N MET A 62 6.50 -16.97 12.75
CA MET A 62 7.49 -17.55 11.85
C MET A 62 8.90 -17.68 12.44
N ASN A 63 9.15 -17.10 13.62
CA ASN A 63 10.39 -17.20 14.39
C ASN A 63 10.22 -18.17 15.56
#